data_AF-A0A844W3W5-F1
#
_entry.id   AF-A0A844W3W5-F1
#
_cell.length_a   1.000
_cell.length_b   1.000
_cell.length_c   1.000
_cell.angle_alpha   90.00
_cell.angle_beta   90.00
_cell.angle_gamma   90.00
#
_symmetry.space_group_name_H-M   'P 1'
#
loop_
_entity.id
_entity.type
_entity.pdbx_description
1 polymer ?
#
loop_
_entity_poly.entity_id
_entity_poly.type
_entity_poly.pdbx_seq_one_letter_code
_entity_poly.pdbx_strand_id
1 'polypeptide(L)' 'MTRLYILPLMAAFLILQPNLAAAYVGPGLGAGVLAAVLGVFAAIAMAVVALVWYPVKKLLRKRSAPVARAEQGQ' A
#
# COMPACT_ATOMS: atom_id res chain seq x y z
N MET A 1 -0.36 -56.19 3.04
CA MET A 1 -1.40 -55.99 2.00
C MET A 1 -1.68 -54.51 1.72
N THR A 2 -1.68 -53.64 2.73
CA THR A 2 -1.83 -52.18 2.57
C THR A 2 -0.81 -51.54 1.63
N ARG A 3 0.47 -51.95 1.69
CA ARG A 3 1.55 -51.38 0.85
C ARG A 3 1.36 -51.53 -0.67
N LEU A 4 0.55 -52.50 -1.12
CA LEU A 4 0.30 -52.75 -2.55
C LEU A 4 -0.65 -51.71 -3.17
N TYR A 5 -1.55 -51.16 -2.35
CA TYR A 5 -2.52 -50.15 -2.79
C TYR A 5 -2.01 -48.72 -2.63
N ILE A 6 -0.97 -48.51 -1.83
CA ILE A 6 -0.41 -47.17 -1.58
C ILE A 6 0.25 -46.59 -2.84
N LEU A 7 0.92 -47.43 -3.64
CA LEU A 7 1.60 -46.98 -4.86
C LEU A 7 0.63 -46.46 -5.94
N PRO A 8 -0.44 -47.19 -6.32
CA PRO A 8 -1.43 -46.66 -7.27
C PRO A 8 -2.25 -45.50 -6.68
N LEU A 9 -2.51 -45.50 -5.36
CA LEU A 9 -3.19 -44.40 -4.69
C LEU A 9 -2.37 -43.10 -4.70
N MET A 10 -1.06 -43.19 -4.48
CA MET A 10 -0.15 -42.05 -4.61
C MET A 10 -0.03 -41.57 -6.05
N ALA A 11 0.02 -42.49 -7.02
CA ALA A 11 0.05 -42.13 -8.44
C ALA A 11 -1.25 -41.42 -8.87
N ALA A 12 -2.41 -41.91 -8.44
CA ALA A 12 -3.69 -41.26 -8.68
C ALA A 12 -3.72 -39.86 -8.05
N PHE A 13 -3.24 -39.70 -6.81
CA PHE A 13 -3.19 -38.41 -6.13
C PHE A 13 -2.30 -37.39 -6.86
N LEU A 14 -1.16 -37.84 -7.42
CA LEU A 14 -0.26 -36.99 -8.22
C LEU A 14 -0.89 -36.55 -9.55
N ILE A 15 -1.65 -37.44 -10.21
CA ILE A 15 -2.33 -37.14 -11.49
C ILE A 15 -3.54 -36.22 -11.28
N LEU A 16 -4.20 -36.31 -10.12
CA LEU A 16 -5.32 -35.44 -9.75
C LEU A 16 -4.87 -34.05 -9.29
N GLN A 17 -3.57 -33.76 -9.22
CA GLN A 17 -3.13 -32.40 -8.95
C GLN A 17 -3.40 -31.51 -10.17
N PRO A 18 -4.06 -30.35 -9.99
CA PRO A 18 -4.29 -29.40 -11.07
C PRO A 18 -2.95 -28.82 -11.54
N ASN A 19 -2.35 -29.46 -12.55
CA ASN A 19 -1.13 -29.00 -13.21
C ASN A 19 -1.49 -27.84 -14.15
N LEU A 20 -0.99 -26.65 -13.83
CA LEU A 20 -1.01 -25.44 -14.64
C LEU A 20 -2.38 -24.76 -14.86
N ALA A 21 -2.85 -24.10 -13.81
CA ALA A 21 -3.38 -22.73 -13.93
C ALA A 21 -2.70 -21.76 -12.94
N ALA A 22 -1.55 -22.13 -12.38
CA ALA A 22 -0.83 -21.33 -11.37
C ALA A 22 -0.12 -20.10 -11.94
N ALA A 23 0.00 -19.98 -13.27
CA ALA A 23 0.51 -18.78 -13.95
C ALA A 23 -0.61 -17.78 -14.32
N TYR A 24 -1.88 -18.21 -14.27
CA TYR A 24 -3.02 -17.31 -14.45
C TYR A 24 -3.37 -16.70 -13.09
N VAL A 25 -2.54 -15.73 -12.72
CA VAL A 25 -2.93 -14.71 -11.77
C VAL A 25 -4.12 -13.97 -12.42
N GLY A 26 -5.34 -14.29 -12.00
CA GLY A 26 -6.54 -13.69 -12.58
C GLY A 26 -6.46 -12.16 -12.61
N PRO A 27 -7.16 -11.50 -13.54
CA PRO A 27 -6.98 -10.06 -13.81
C PRO A 27 -7.13 -9.19 -12.54
N GLY A 28 -7.90 -9.63 -11.56
CA GLY A 28 -8.05 -8.96 -10.26
C GLY A 28 -6.76 -8.85 -9.44
N LEU A 29 -5.88 -9.86 -9.46
CA LEU A 29 -4.62 -9.78 -8.70
C LEU A 29 -3.60 -8.91 -9.43
N GLY A 30 -3.56 -8.92 -10.76
CA GLY A 30 -2.78 -7.95 -11.55
C GLY A 30 -3.25 -6.50 -11.32
N ALA A 31 -4.55 -6.26 -11.36
CA ALA A 31 -5.14 -4.96 -11.03
C ALA A 31 -4.87 -4.55 -9.57
N GLY A 32 -4.91 -5.49 -8.63
CA GLY A 32 -4.61 -5.26 -7.21
C GLY A 32 -3.16 -4.84 -6.99
N VAL A 33 -2.20 -5.50 -7.65
CA VAL A 33 -0.79 -5.11 -7.61
C VAL A 33 -0.59 -3.70 -8.18
N LEU A 34 -1.20 -3.40 -9.34
CA LEU A 34 -1.12 -2.06 -9.93
C LEU A 34 -1.71 -0.99 -9.01
N ALA A 35 -2.88 -1.24 -8.42
CA ALA A 35 -3.53 -0.33 -7.48
C ALA A 35 -2.68 -0.11 -6.23
N ALA A 36 -2.07 -1.16 -5.68
CA ALA A 36 -1.17 -1.05 -4.53
C ALA A 36 0.06 -0.20 -4.84
N VAL A 37 0.71 -0.44 -5.99
CA VAL A 37 1.88 0.33 -6.43
C VAL A 37 1.53 1.81 -6.60
N LEU A 38 0.44 2.12 -7.32
CA LEU A 38 -0.04 3.49 -7.49
C LEU A 38 -0.44 4.12 -6.15
N GLY A 39 -1.05 3.36 -5.27
CA GLY A 39 -1.42 3.78 -3.91
C GLY A 39 -0.21 4.17 -3.06
N VAL A 40 0.89 3.39 -3.14
CA VAL A 40 2.15 3.73 -2.46
C VAL A 40 2.74 5.02 -3.00
N PHE A 41 2.80 5.21 -4.32
CA PHE A 41 3.28 6.47 -4.90
C PHE A 41 2.41 7.66 -4.49
N ALA A 42 1.09 7.51 -4.51
CA ALA A 42 0.16 8.54 -4.07
C ALA A 42 0.34 8.85 -2.57
N ALA A 43 0.54 7.84 -1.72
CA ALA A 43 0.79 8.02 -0.29
C ALA A 43 2.11 8.76 -0.02
N ILE A 44 3.17 8.44 -0.77
CA ILE A 44 4.45 9.15 -0.67
C ILE A 44 4.28 10.61 -1.11
N ALA A 45 3.62 10.87 -2.23
CA ALA A 45 3.35 12.22 -2.70
C ALA A 45 2.54 13.02 -1.66
N MET A 46 1.50 12.41 -1.09
CA MET A 46 0.70 13.00 -0.02
C MET A 46 1.52 13.28 1.24
N ALA A 47 2.41 12.37 1.64
CA ALA A 47 3.29 12.57 2.78
C ALA A 47 4.21 13.78 2.59
N VAL A 48 4.77 13.95 1.39
CA VAL A 48 5.59 15.13 1.04
C VAL A 48 4.76 16.41 1.11
N VAL A 49 3.57 16.42 0.49
CA VAL A 49 2.67 17.58 0.53
C VAL A 49 2.30 17.94 1.97
N ALA A 50 1.94 16.96 2.80
CA ALA A 50 1.62 17.17 4.21
C ALA A 50 2.81 17.75 4.99
N LEU A 51 4.01 17.23 4.76
CA LEU A 51 5.24 17.72 5.40
C LEU A 51 5.56 19.16 5.00
N VAL A 52 5.34 19.54 3.74
CA VAL A 52 5.56 20.91 3.23
C VAL A 52 4.45 21.87 3.69
N TRP A 53 3.21 21.40 3.81
CA TRP A 53 2.09 22.23 4.20
C TRP A 53 2.21 22.77 5.63
N TYR A 54 2.70 21.95 6.56
CA TYR A 54 2.88 22.34 7.97
C TYR A 54 3.77 23.59 8.16
N PRO A 55 5.01 23.66 7.64
CA PRO A 55 5.84 24.84 7.77
C PRO A 55 5.24 26.03 7.03
N VAL A 56 4.70 25.84 5.81
CA VAL A 56 4.06 26.92 5.04
C VAL A 56 2.94 27.56 5.86
N LYS A 57 1.99 26.77 6.37
CA LYS A 57 0.90 27.27 7.20
C LYS A 57 1.39 28.00 8.46
N LYS A 58 2.47 27.52 9.09
CA LYS A 58 3.08 28.17 10.26
C LYS A 58 3.67 29.54 9.91
N LEU A 59 4.36 29.67 8.78
CA LEU A 59 4.95 30.93 8.33
C LEU A 59 3.88 31.96 7.95
N LEU A 60 2.80 31.55 7.27
CA LEU A 60 1.68 32.44 6.95
C LEU A 60 1.04 33.00 8.22
N ARG A 61 0.81 32.16 9.24
CA ARG A 61 0.17 32.60 10.50
C ARG A 61 1.04 33.55 11.32
N LYS A 62 2.37 33.47 11.21
CA LYS A 62 3.31 34.36 11.91
C LYS A 62 3.33 35.78 11.32
N ARG A 63 2.93 35.96 10.06
CA ARG A 63 2.80 37.27 9.41
C ARG A 63 1.47 37.98 9.71
N SER A 64 0.49 37.24 10.23
CA SER A 64 -0.84 37.78 10.58
C SER A 64 -0.97 38.20 12.04
N ALA A 65 0.08 38.02 12.87
CA ALA A 65 0.09 38.60 14.22
C ALA A 65 0.18 40.13 14.06
N PRO A 66 -0.89 40.88 14.36
CA PRO A 66 -0.85 42.33 14.30
C PRO A 66 0.23 42.80 15.26
N VAL A 67 0.92 43.88 14.87
CA VAL A 67 1.83 44.66 15.70
C VAL A 67 1.02 45.26 16.88
N ALA A 68 0.61 44.43 17.83
CA ALA A 68 -0.12 44.83 19.03
C ALA A 68 0.85 45.07 20.19
N ARG A 69 1.94 45.80 19.92
CA ARG A 69 2.93 46.18 20.93
C ARG A 69 3.45 47.62 20.79
N ALA A 70 2.75 48.47 20.03
CA ALA A 70 3.11 49.88 19.95
C ALA A 70 2.52 50.73 21.10
N GLU A 71 1.56 50.22 21.91
CA GLU A 71 0.78 51.06 22.84
C GLU A 71 0.67 50.49 24.27
N GLN A 72 1.73 49.90 24.83
CA GLN A 72 1.79 49.53 26.26
C GLN A 72 3.01 50.11 26.98
N GLY A 73 3.36 51.33 26.59
CA GLY A 73 4.34 52.15 27.28
C GLY A 73 3.88 53.60 27.27
N GLN A 74 2.93 53.93 28.15
CA GLN A 74 2.71 55.23 28.77
C GLN A 74 1.84 55.05 30.01
#